data_AF-A0A0N0A1W0-F1
#
_entry.id   AF-A0A0N0A1W0-F1
#
_cell.length_a   1.000
_cell.length_b   1.000
_cell.length_c   1.000
_cell.angle_alpha   90.00
_cell.angle_beta   90.00
_cell.angle_gamma   90.00
#
_symmetry.space_group_name_H-M   'P 1'
#
loop_
_entity.id
_entity.type
_entity.pdbx_description
1 polymer ?
#
loop_
_entity_poly.entity_id
_entity_poly.type
_entity_poly.pdbx_seq_one_letter_code
_entity_poly.pdbx_strand_id
1 'polypeptide(L)'
;MAVRTWSRIITAAAVVLGYIALLLAFTAGTDLRKSAGFHDAPAQAAALGAAIDRKDVAEIRAVDDWFDGHHPSGGSAHVSTSLAADLAEKGRFERARSHANDVSEEIPDDQALLDAESEESGARAMPWLVVAAVFGVAAVLLRRQRRAVNADVVEVVSRLVPERPVWQRPVFLVVTGAGYVLLVAGFVAVVAATRTNELPWAVRGLFLAGGVVGLPIAYLVLRYSRPRAVRGAAQAVRADWRRPVLYLRDFGDDQEAAVVDGQTETAWTGMVSILSREEQLIGALGAFGPVVAVGIPGEPLPKLGAARFYLPGDEWQAGVLELMELAQLIVLRLGDGDGVWWEVDQACATHPPGKLVLLIPGGRPHLVRKLETRLPKPLGRFVDEPKWTSAVVAFGPDWEPQVREVGPFPGEKQRTTRPAFFVARAVQEALGAVGAHRRGLSVRTSSHQLAIYGRVLLLVPGLFLVVSFLRMIFLW
;
A
#
# COMPACT_ATOMS: atom_id res chain seq x y z
N MET A 1 -23.06 5.82 6.25
CA MET A 1 -21.74 6.50 6.11
C MET A 1 -20.80 6.12 7.26
N ALA A 2 -21.28 6.13 8.51
CA ALA A 2 -20.55 5.65 9.69
C ALA A 2 -19.84 4.30 9.44
N VAL A 3 -20.58 3.24 9.09
CA VAL A 3 -20.04 1.88 8.90
C VAL A 3 -18.84 1.82 7.93
N ARG A 4 -18.79 2.72 6.92
CA ARG A 4 -17.78 2.72 5.85
C ARG A 4 -16.43 3.27 6.34
N THR A 5 -16.43 4.42 7.01
CA THR A 5 -15.24 5.04 7.62
C THR A 5 -14.76 4.19 8.79
N TRP A 6 -15.69 3.69 9.61
CA TRP A 6 -15.40 2.75 10.69
C TRP A 6 -14.70 1.50 10.17
N SER A 7 -15.09 0.92 9.02
CA SER A 7 -14.39 -0.28 8.52
C SER A 7 -12.91 -0.08 8.25
N ARG A 8 -12.50 1.09 7.72
CA ARG A 8 -11.08 1.37 7.44
C ARG A 8 -10.33 1.67 8.73
N ILE A 9 -10.95 2.41 9.64
CA ILE A 9 -10.38 2.72 10.95
C ILE A 9 -10.21 1.45 11.77
N ILE A 10 -11.24 0.59 11.85
CA ILE A 10 -11.20 -0.70 12.53
C ILE A 10 -10.12 -1.61 11.91
N THR A 11 -10.01 -1.66 10.58
CA THR A 11 -8.95 -2.46 9.95
C THR A 11 -7.55 -1.92 10.28
N ALA A 12 -7.36 -0.60 10.26
CA ALA A 12 -6.08 0.02 10.61
C ALA A 12 -5.74 -0.17 12.09
N ALA A 13 -6.72 0.02 12.98
CA ALA A 13 -6.61 -0.22 14.40
C ALA A 13 -6.28 -1.69 14.68
N ALA A 14 -6.95 -2.65 14.03
CA ALA A 14 -6.64 -4.07 14.16
C ALA A 14 -5.19 -4.39 13.80
N VAL A 15 -4.63 -3.77 12.76
CA VAL A 15 -3.22 -3.95 12.38
C VAL A 15 -2.27 -3.39 13.45
N VAL A 16 -2.52 -2.17 13.93
CA VAL A 16 -1.68 -1.53 14.96
C VAL A 16 -1.77 -2.26 16.30
N LEU A 17 -2.99 -2.58 16.74
CA LEU A 17 -3.24 -3.32 17.98
C LEU A 17 -2.63 -4.73 17.91
N GLY A 18 -2.78 -5.42 16.78
CA GLY A 18 -2.15 -6.73 16.54
C GLY A 18 -0.62 -6.66 16.59
N TYR A 19 -0.03 -5.60 16.03
CA TYR A 19 1.41 -5.37 16.11
C TYR A 19 1.91 -5.19 17.55
N ILE A 20 1.24 -4.31 18.32
CA ILE A 20 1.59 -4.06 19.73
C ILE A 20 1.41 -5.32 20.55
N ALA A 21 0.29 -6.03 20.38
CA ALA A 21 0.01 -7.26 21.11
C ALA A 21 1.04 -8.36 20.81
N LEU A 22 1.48 -8.50 19.55
CA LEU A 22 2.53 -9.45 19.18
C LEU A 22 3.88 -9.09 19.81
N LEU A 23 4.25 -7.81 19.84
CA LEU A 23 5.49 -7.38 20.49
C LEU A 23 5.48 -7.72 21.99
N LEU A 24 4.39 -7.37 22.69
CA LEU A 24 4.25 -7.66 24.12
C LEU A 24 4.19 -9.17 24.39
N ALA A 25 3.56 -9.94 23.50
CA ALA A 25 3.54 -11.40 23.61
C ALA A 25 4.94 -12.02 23.40
N PHE A 26 5.75 -11.47 22.49
CA PHE A 26 7.13 -11.94 22.31
C PHE A 26 8.00 -11.60 23.51
N THR A 27 7.85 -10.42 24.12
CA THR A 27 8.58 -10.09 25.36
C THR A 27 8.13 -10.97 26.53
N ALA A 28 6.82 -11.17 26.72
CA ALA A 28 6.32 -12.10 27.74
C ALA A 28 6.83 -13.54 27.49
N GLY A 29 6.88 -13.96 26.22
CA GLY A 29 7.41 -15.25 25.82
C GLY A 29 8.93 -15.39 26.06
N THR A 30 9.71 -14.33 25.91
CA THR A 30 11.15 -14.37 26.28
C THR A 30 11.34 -14.46 27.77
N ASP A 31 10.59 -13.69 28.56
CA ASP A 31 10.75 -13.63 30.02
C ASP A 31 10.30 -14.94 30.67
N LEU A 32 9.20 -15.54 30.18
CA LEU A 32 8.77 -16.88 30.58
C LEU A 32 9.82 -17.95 30.28
N ARG A 33 10.50 -17.88 29.14
CA ARG A 33 11.58 -18.84 28.84
C ARG A 33 12.80 -18.65 29.72
N LYS A 34 13.16 -17.40 30.05
CA LYS A 34 14.27 -17.12 30.96
C LYS A 34 13.99 -17.71 32.35
N SER A 35 12.82 -17.43 32.91
CA SER A 35 12.35 -18.02 34.18
C SER A 35 12.39 -19.55 34.12
N ALA A 36 11.86 -20.15 33.05
CA ALA A 36 11.85 -21.61 32.90
C ALA A 36 13.25 -22.23 32.72
N GLY A 37 14.17 -21.54 32.02
CA GLY A 37 15.55 -22.00 31.82
C GLY A 37 16.41 -21.91 33.07
N PHE A 38 16.12 -20.95 33.96
CA PHE A 38 16.82 -20.80 35.23
C PHE A 38 16.48 -21.90 36.25
N HIS A 39 15.46 -22.73 35.99
CA HIS A 39 15.19 -23.91 36.81
C HIS A 39 16.35 -24.93 36.86
N ASP A 40 17.27 -24.89 35.89
CA ASP A 40 18.49 -25.72 35.89
C ASP A 40 19.62 -25.13 36.77
N ALA A 41 19.45 -23.91 37.32
CA ALA A 41 20.47 -23.24 38.14
C ALA A 41 20.94 -24.06 39.36
N PRO A 42 20.09 -24.79 40.11
CA PRO A 42 20.55 -25.66 41.19
C PRO A 42 21.50 -26.77 40.73
N ALA A 43 21.26 -27.33 39.54
CA ALA A 43 22.14 -28.35 38.96
C ALA A 43 23.49 -27.74 38.56
N GLN A 44 23.48 -26.52 38.02
CA GLN A 44 24.69 -25.78 37.66
C GLN A 44 25.49 -25.37 38.90
N ALA A 45 24.85 -24.91 39.98
CA ALA A 45 25.53 -24.62 41.25
C ALA A 45 26.16 -25.88 41.87
N ALA A 46 25.48 -27.03 41.78
CA ALA A 46 26.07 -28.31 42.21
C ALA A 46 27.29 -28.70 41.35
N ALA A 47 27.21 -28.49 40.03
CA ALA A 47 28.33 -28.72 39.11
C ALA A 47 29.52 -27.79 39.41
N LEU A 48 29.27 -26.50 39.70
CA LEU A 48 30.28 -25.53 40.11
C LEU A 48 31.06 -26.01 41.35
N GLY A 49 30.34 -26.43 42.40
CA GLY A 49 30.97 -26.97 43.60
C GLY A 49 31.85 -28.20 43.29
N ALA A 50 31.33 -29.14 42.51
CA ALA A 50 32.06 -30.34 42.14
C ALA A 50 33.29 -30.05 41.26
N ALA A 51 33.22 -29.05 40.37
CA ALA A 51 34.32 -28.61 39.53
C ALA A 51 35.43 -27.93 40.35
N ILE A 52 35.05 -27.13 41.36
CA ILE A 52 35.99 -26.52 42.32
C ILE A 52 36.74 -27.61 43.10
N ASP A 53 36.05 -28.66 43.56
CA ASP A 53 36.67 -29.76 44.30
C ASP A 53 37.68 -30.55 43.42
N ARG A 54 37.36 -30.71 42.12
CA ARG A 54 38.27 -31.30 41.13
C ARG A 54 39.37 -30.35 40.64
N LYS A 55 39.30 -29.07 40.99
CA LYS A 55 40.16 -27.99 40.49
C LYS A 55 40.12 -27.84 38.96
N ASP A 56 38.96 -28.14 38.36
CA ASP A 56 38.75 -28.02 36.92
C ASP A 56 38.31 -26.60 36.54
N VAL A 57 39.28 -25.75 36.20
CA VAL A 57 39.05 -24.34 35.84
C VAL A 57 38.22 -24.20 34.57
N ALA A 58 38.28 -25.15 33.64
CA ALA A 58 37.54 -25.08 32.39
C ALA A 58 36.04 -25.28 32.63
N GLU A 59 35.68 -26.24 33.48
CA GLU A 59 34.29 -26.49 33.86
C GLU A 59 33.73 -25.37 34.74
N ILE A 60 34.54 -24.80 35.65
CA ILE A 60 34.15 -23.64 36.46
C ILE A 60 33.77 -22.45 35.57
N ARG A 61 34.59 -22.14 34.56
CA ARG A 61 34.28 -21.07 33.59
C ARG A 61 33.02 -21.38 32.79
N ALA A 62 32.83 -22.62 32.36
CA ALA A 62 31.63 -23.00 31.62
C ALA A 62 30.34 -22.79 32.43
N VAL A 63 30.39 -23.03 33.75
CA VAL A 63 29.27 -22.75 34.65
C VAL A 63 29.09 -21.25 34.87
N ASP A 64 30.18 -20.49 35.03
CA ASP A 64 30.10 -19.03 35.16
C ASP A 64 29.49 -18.36 33.91
N ASP A 65 29.95 -18.76 32.73
CA ASP A 65 29.40 -18.32 31.44
C ASP A 65 27.90 -18.64 31.33
N TRP A 66 27.46 -19.76 31.90
CA TRP A 66 26.05 -20.11 31.96
C TRP A 66 25.27 -19.12 32.85
N PHE A 67 25.75 -18.84 34.06
CA PHE A 67 25.09 -17.86 34.95
C PHE A 67 25.11 -16.43 34.38
N ASP A 68 26.18 -16.03 33.69
CA ASP A 68 26.25 -14.73 32.98
C ASP A 68 25.17 -14.61 31.91
N GLY A 69 24.87 -15.70 31.20
CA GLY A 69 23.77 -15.71 30.25
C GLY A 69 22.38 -15.63 30.90
N HIS A 70 22.19 -16.27 32.07
CA HIS A 70 20.86 -16.62 32.61
C HIS A 70 20.38 -15.72 33.76
N HIS A 71 21.21 -14.82 34.27
CA HIS A 71 20.88 -14.04 35.47
C HIS A 71 19.72 -13.02 35.25
N PRO A 72 18.89 -12.78 36.28
CA PRO A 72 17.94 -11.67 36.30
C PRO A 72 18.64 -10.32 36.42
N SER A 73 17.91 -9.26 36.06
CA SER A 73 18.39 -7.90 36.33
C SER A 73 18.49 -7.64 37.83
N GLY A 74 19.72 -7.45 38.33
CA GLY A 74 19.97 -7.26 39.77
C GLY A 74 20.12 -8.55 40.59
N GLY A 75 20.25 -9.72 39.94
CA GLY A 75 20.55 -10.98 40.63
C GLY A 75 21.97 -11.06 41.18
N SER A 76 22.15 -11.83 42.24
CA SER A 76 23.44 -11.98 42.93
C SER A 76 24.20 -13.25 42.54
N ALA A 77 23.51 -14.32 42.09
CA ALA A 77 24.12 -15.61 41.84
C ALA A 77 25.25 -15.53 40.81
N HIS A 78 25.07 -14.75 39.74
CA HIS A 78 26.10 -14.55 38.72
C HIS A 78 27.33 -13.77 39.23
N VAL A 79 27.14 -12.83 40.18
CA VAL A 79 28.27 -12.12 40.79
C VAL A 79 29.11 -13.11 41.61
N SER A 80 28.45 -13.98 42.37
CA SER A 80 29.08 -15.02 43.17
C SER A 80 29.77 -16.08 42.32
N THR A 81 29.19 -16.51 41.19
CA THR A 81 29.86 -17.43 40.25
C THR A 81 31.07 -16.79 39.59
N SER A 82 30.98 -15.52 39.19
CA SER A 82 32.08 -14.83 38.51
C SER A 82 33.28 -14.62 39.43
N LEU A 83 33.01 -14.27 40.70
CA LEU A 83 34.03 -14.20 41.75
C LEU A 83 34.65 -15.58 42.01
N ALA A 84 33.85 -16.65 42.04
CA ALA A 84 34.37 -18.01 42.22
C ALA A 84 35.28 -18.43 41.06
N ALA A 85 34.91 -18.11 39.81
CA ALA A 85 35.69 -18.40 38.61
C ALA A 85 37.03 -17.65 38.59
N ASP A 86 37.03 -16.33 38.82
CA ASP A 86 38.25 -15.51 38.87
C ASP A 86 39.21 -15.97 39.99
N LEU A 87 38.68 -16.37 41.14
CA LEU A 87 39.49 -16.91 42.24
C LEU A 87 40.06 -18.29 41.93
N ALA A 88 39.31 -19.17 41.26
CA ALA A 88 39.77 -20.49 40.84
C ALA A 88 40.90 -20.38 39.81
N GLU A 89 40.81 -19.44 38.86
CA GLU A 89 41.89 -19.16 37.91
C GLU A 89 43.19 -18.74 38.57
N LYS A 90 43.09 -17.98 39.67
CA LYS A 90 44.23 -17.55 40.49
C LYS A 90 44.73 -18.66 41.43
N GLY A 91 44.20 -19.87 41.33
CA GLY A 91 44.55 -21.04 42.14
C GLY A 91 44.02 -20.99 43.58
N ARG A 92 43.08 -20.08 43.89
CA ARG A 92 42.54 -19.85 45.24
C ARG A 92 41.25 -20.64 45.48
N PHE A 93 41.31 -21.96 45.35
CA PHE A 93 40.14 -22.84 45.39
C PHE A 93 39.34 -22.81 46.70
N GLU A 94 39.98 -22.61 47.87
CA GLU A 94 39.24 -22.49 49.13
C GLU A 94 38.34 -21.24 49.17
N ARG A 95 38.83 -20.11 48.64
CA ARG A 95 38.03 -18.88 48.55
C ARG A 95 36.97 -18.98 47.47
N ALA A 96 37.30 -19.60 46.33
CA ALA A 96 36.33 -19.90 45.29
C ALA A 96 35.18 -20.76 45.83
N ARG A 97 35.49 -21.76 46.67
CA ARG A 97 34.48 -22.62 47.30
C ARG A 97 33.55 -21.85 48.24
N SER A 98 34.05 -20.85 48.96
CA SER A 98 33.23 -19.98 49.81
C SER A 98 32.13 -19.30 48.99
N HIS A 99 32.50 -18.61 47.90
CA HIS A 99 31.54 -17.93 47.04
C HIS A 99 30.59 -18.89 46.33
N ALA A 100 31.06 -20.08 45.94
CA ALA A 100 30.19 -21.10 45.33
C ALA A 100 29.14 -21.67 46.30
N ASN A 101 29.38 -21.64 47.62
CA ASN A 101 28.37 -22.05 48.59
C ASN A 101 27.24 -21.03 48.69
N ASP A 102 27.54 -19.73 48.57
CA ASP A 102 26.56 -18.64 48.63
C ASP A 102 25.56 -18.71 47.45
N VAL A 103 26.00 -19.16 46.28
CA VAL A 103 25.17 -19.31 45.06
C VAL A 103 23.89 -20.13 45.31
N SER A 104 23.97 -21.19 46.13
CA SER A 104 22.80 -22.05 46.41
C SER A 104 21.72 -21.34 47.23
N GLU A 105 22.12 -20.36 48.05
CA GLU A 105 21.20 -19.54 48.85
C GLU A 105 20.64 -18.37 48.02
N GLU A 106 21.36 -17.92 46.99
CA GLU A 106 20.98 -16.81 46.11
C GLU A 106 20.02 -17.23 44.97
N ILE A 107 20.07 -18.49 44.50
CA ILE A 107 19.22 -19.00 43.41
C ILE A 107 17.72 -18.80 43.63
N PRO A 108 17.13 -19.06 44.82
CA PRO A 108 15.69 -18.84 45.04
C PRO A 108 15.26 -17.38 44.86
N ASP A 109 16.09 -16.43 45.28
CA ASP A 109 15.81 -15.00 45.14
C ASP A 109 15.91 -14.58 43.67
N ASP A 110 16.94 -15.06 42.95
CA ASP A 110 17.10 -14.82 41.52
C ASP A 110 15.96 -15.44 40.70
N GLN A 111 15.51 -16.65 41.05
CA GLN A 111 14.34 -17.28 40.42
C GLN A 111 13.07 -16.46 40.68
N ALA A 112 12.85 -15.97 41.90
CA ALA A 112 11.69 -15.15 42.24
C ALA A 112 11.67 -13.82 41.46
N LEU A 113 12.83 -13.21 41.21
CA LEU A 113 12.96 -12.04 40.35
C LEU A 113 12.54 -12.34 38.91
N LEU A 114 13.02 -13.44 38.32
CA LEU A 114 12.64 -13.86 36.97
C LEU A 114 11.15 -14.20 36.84
N ASP A 115 10.58 -14.86 37.86
CA ASP A 115 9.16 -15.21 37.89
C ASP A 115 8.28 -13.94 37.96
N ALA A 116 8.68 -12.95 38.78
CA ALA A 116 8.01 -11.66 38.87
C ALA A 116 8.09 -10.87 37.56
N GLU A 117 9.27 -10.82 36.91
CA GLU A 117 9.44 -10.20 35.59
C GLU A 117 8.52 -10.87 34.55
N SER A 118 8.45 -12.21 34.55
CA SER A 118 7.59 -12.98 33.64
C SER A 118 6.11 -12.72 33.87
N GLU A 119 5.65 -12.72 35.13
CA GLU A 119 4.26 -12.46 35.48
C GLU A 119 3.85 -11.04 35.09
N GLU A 120 4.71 -10.05 35.36
CA GLU A 120 4.45 -8.66 35.00
C GLU A 120 4.35 -8.47 33.47
N SER A 121 5.30 -9.03 32.72
CA SER A 121 5.27 -8.99 31.26
C SER A 121 4.03 -9.70 30.69
N GLY A 122 3.63 -10.84 31.26
CA GLY A 122 2.40 -11.56 30.89
C GLY A 122 1.14 -10.74 31.16
N ALA A 123 1.02 -10.15 32.36
CA ALA A 123 -0.10 -9.31 32.75
C ALA A 123 -0.24 -8.06 31.86
N ARG A 124 0.89 -7.47 31.41
CA ARG A 124 0.89 -6.38 30.43
C ARG A 124 0.44 -6.85 29.05
N ALA A 125 0.81 -8.05 28.60
CA ALA A 125 0.51 -8.54 27.24
C ALA A 125 -0.96 -8.97 27.04
N MET A 126 -1.56 -9.64 28.03
CA MET A 126 -2.90 -10.21 27.94
C MET A 126 -4.02 -9.24 27.50
N PRO A 127 -4.18 -8.04 28.08
CA PRO A 127 -5.25 -7.12 27.66
C PRO A 127 -5.10 -6.70 26.19
N TRP A 128 -3.86 -6.50 25.71
CA TRP A 128 -3.61 -6.15 24.32
C TRP A 128 -3.94 -7.29 23.36
N LEU A 129 -3.65 -8.55 23.73
CA LEU A 129 -4.03 -9.73 22.94
C LEU A 129 -5.55 -9.84 22.80
N VAL A 130 -6.31 -9.64 23.87
CA VAL A 130 -7.78 -9.66 23.83
C VAL A 130 -8.31 -8.56 22.93
N VAL A 131 -7.84 -7.32 23.11
CA VAL A 131 -8.26 -6.17 22.30
C VAL A 131 -7.90 -6.38 20.82
N ALA A 132 -6.69 -6.84 20.52
CA ALA A 132 -6.26 -7.16 19.16
C ALA A 132 -7.12 -8.26 18.53
N ALA A 133 -7.48 -9.30 19.27
CA ALA A 133 -8.35 -10.38 18.79
C ALA A 133 -9.75 -9.87 18.42
N VAL A 134 -10.38 -9.05 19.28
CA VAL A 134 -11.71 -8.46 19.03
C VAL A 134 -11.69 -7.60 17.75
N PHE A 135 -10.70 -6.71 17.63
CA PHE A 135 -10.54 -5.88 16.44
C PHE A 135 -10.20 -6.70 15.19
N GLY A 136 -9.40 -7.76 15.33
CA GLY A 136 -9.09 -8.72 14.27
C GLY A 136 -10.33 -9.41 13.74
N VAL A 137 -11.18 -9.95 14.62
CA VAL A 137 -12.47 -10.57 14.25
C VAL A 137 -13.38 -9.55 13.56
N ALA A 138 -13.53 -8.35 14.13
CA ALA A 138 -14.32 -7.29 13.53
C ALA A 138 -13.82 -6.91 12.11
N ALA A 139 -12.50 -6.79 11.94
CA ALA A 139 -11.89 -6.52 10.63
C ALA A 139 -12.13 -7.65 9.63
N VAL A 140 -12.06 -8.91 10.05
CA VAL A 140 -12.34 -10.09 9.20
C VAL A 140 -13.81 -10.13 8.77
N LEU A 141 -14.74 -9.91 9.70
CA LEU A 141 -16.18 -9.88 9.40
C LEU A 141 -16.52 -8.75 8.42
N LEU A 142 -16.02 -7.54 8.66
CA LEU A 142 -16.21 -6.40 7.76
C LEU A 142 -15.58 -6.66 6.38
N ARG A 143 -14.44 -7.35 6.33
CA ARG A 143 -13.80 -7.76 5.06
C ARG A 143 -14.64 -8.80 4.32
N ARG A 144 -15.26 -9.76 5.02
CA ARG A 144 -16.18 -10.72 4.40
C ARG A 144 -17.42 -10.05 3.84
N GLN A 145 -18.05 -9.17 4.63
CA GLN A 145 -19.19 -8.36 4.17
C GLN A 145 -18.82 -7.52 2.94
N ARG A 146 -17.63 -6.92 2.91
CA ARG A 146 -17.14 -6.16 1.73
C ARG A 146 -17.11 -6.99 0.47
N ARG A 147 -16.58 -8.20 0.58
CA ARG A 147 -16.41 -9.10 -0.56
C ARG A 147 -17.75 -9.60 -1.09
N ALA A 148 -18.75 -9.75 -0.23
CA ALA A 148 -20.08 -10.18 -0.63
C ALA A 148 -20.83 -9.13 -1.47
N VAL A 149 -20.66 -7.83 -1.18
CA VAL A 149 -21.41 -6.74 -1.85
C VAL A 149 -21.15 -6.64 -3.35
N ASN A 150 -19.92 -6.92 -3.78
CA ASN A 150 -19.53 -6.86 -5.19
C ASN A 150 -19.24 -8.26 -5.76
N ALA A 151 -19.76 -9.33 -5.15
CA ALA A 151 -19.45 -10.70 -5.57
C ALA A 151 -19.90 -10.98 -7.01
N ASP A 152 -21.10 -10.50 -7.36
CA ASP A 152 -21.67 -10.51 -8.72
C ASP A 152 -20.76 -9.82 -9.73
N VAL A 153 -20.32 -8.59 -9.43
CA VAL A 153 -19.40 -7.85 -10.31
C VAL A 153 -18.07 -8.57 -10.45
N VAL A 154 -17.56 -9.10 -9.35
CA VAL A 154 -16.28 -9.79 -9.32
C VAL A 154 -16.32 -11.08 -10.14
N GLU A 155 -17.45 -11.79 -10.13
CA GLU A 155 -17.65 -12.99 -10.94
C GLU A 155 -17.55 -12.67 -12.42
N VAL A 156 -18.36 -11.73 -12.91
CA VAL A 156 -18.34 -11.23 -14.29
C VAL A 156 -16.94 -10.78 -14.67
N VAL A 157 -16.32 -9.99 -13.79
CA VAL A 157 -14.98 -9.46 -14.05
C VAL A 157 -13.90 -10.54 -14.09
N SER A 158 -14.02 -11.58 -13.27
CA SER A 158 -13.06 -12.70 -13.22
C SER A 158 -13.23 -13.68 -14.39
N ARG A 159 -14.43 -13.79 -14.95
CA ARG A 159 -14.68 -14.56 -16.18
C ARG A 159 -13.97 -13.94 -17.38
N LEU A 160 -14.00 -12.61 -17.45
CA LEU A 160 -13.50 -11.84 -18.59
C LEU A 160 -12.00 -11.49 -18.47
N VAL A 161 -11.42 -11.56 -17.28
CA VAL A 161 -10.00 -11.23 -17.04
C VAL A 161 -9.31 -12.35 -16.26
N PRO A 162 -8.29 -13.01 -16.83
CA PRO A 162 -7.55 -14.04 -16.11
C PRO A 162 -6.92 -13.46 -14.84
N GLU A 163 -7.06 -14.18 -13.74
CA GLU A 163 -6.50 -13.73 -12.46
C GLU A 163 -4.97 -13.69 -12.54
N ARG A 164 -4.39 -12.55 -12.15
CA ARG A 164 -2.94 -12.45 -12.01
C ARG A 164 -2.47 -13.30 -10.82
N PRO A 165 -1.28 -13.93 -10.91
CA PRO A 165 -0.72 -14.67 -9.80
C PRO A 165 -0.62 -13.80 -8.54
N VAL A 166 -1.04 -14.36 -7.39
CA VAL A 166 -1.07 -13.65 -6.10
C VAL A 166 0.31 -13.14 -5.65
N TRP A 167 1.39 -13.78 -6.11
CA TRP A 167 2.77 -13.42 -5.82
C TRP A 167 3.31 -12.27 -6.68
N GLN A 168 2.73 -12.03 -7.86
CA GLN A 168 3.21 -11.01 -8.79
C GLN A 168 3.17 -9.62 -8.14
N ARG A 169 2.05 -9.29 -7.50
CA ARG A 169 1.84 -7.99 -6.89
C ARG A 169 2.80 -7.65 -5.73
N PRO A 170 2.99 -8.50 -4.69
CA PRO A 170 3.95 -8.18 -3.64
C PRO A 170 5.38 -8.04 -4.17
N VAL A 171 5.81 -8.90 -5.10
CA VAL A 171 7.12 -8.81 -5.74
C VAL A 171 7.29 -7.47 -6.46
N PHE A 172 6.36 -7.11 -7.35
CA PHE A 172 6.46 -5.85 -8.09
C PHE A 172 6.28 -4.62 -7.19
N LEU A 173 5.57 -4.72 -6.06
CA LEU A 173 5.53 -3.63 -5.07
C LEU A 173 6.90 -3.41 -4.41
N VAL A 174 7.62 -4.47 -4.06
CA VAL A 174 8.99 -4.37 -3.53
C VAL A 174 9.92 -3.77 -4.58
N VAL A 175 9.86 -4.26 -5.83
CA VAL A 175 10.67 -3.73 -6.94
C VAL A 175 10.35 -2.26 -7.22
N THR A 176 9.08 -1.87 -7.24
CA THR A 176 8.67 -0.46 -7.37
C THR A 176 9.17 0.38 -6.19
N GLY A 177 9.09 -0.13 -4.96
CA GLY A 177 9.62 0.52 -3.77
C GLY A 177 11.12 0.78 -3.87
N ALA A 178 11.90 -0.24 -4.24
CA ALA A 178 13.34 -0.13 -4.50
C ALA A 178 13.64 0.89 -5.60
N GLY A 179 12.85 0.91 -6.68
CA GLY A 179 12.97 1.91 -7.74
C GLY A 179 12.78 3.35 -7.26
N TYR A 180 11.84 3.62 -6.36
CA TYR A 180 11.66 4.95 -5.76
C TYR A 180 12.81 5.32 -4.82
N VAL A 181 13.27 4.37 -3.99
CA VAL A 181 14.42 4.60 -3.10
C VAL A 181 15.65 4.97 -3.94
N LEU A 182 15.91 4.23 -5.01
CA LEU A 182 17.01 4.52 -5.94
C LEU A 182 16.86 5.89 -6.60
N LEU A 183 15.64 6.27 -7.00
CA LEU A 183 15.36 7.59 -7.57
C LEU A 183 15.65 8.72 -6.59
N VAL A 184 15.17 8.60 -5.34
CA VAL A 184 15.39 9.59 -4.29
C VAL A 184 16.87 9.66 -3.91
N ALA A 185 17.52 8.51 -3.72
CA ALA A 185 18.94 8.44 -3.40
C ALA A 185 19.81 9.04 -4.51
N GLY A 186 19.53 8.71 -5.78
CA GLY A 186 20.21 9.30 -6.93
C GLY A 186 20.01 10.81 -7.03
N PHE A 187 18.79 11.30 -6.77
CA PHE A 187 18.51 12.74 -6.75
C PHE A 187 19.25 13.44 -5.60
N VAL A 188 19.19 12.90 -4.39
CA VAL A 188 19.91 13.42 -3.22
C VAL A 188 21.41 13.43 -3.46
N ALA A 189 21.97 12.39 -4.09
CA ALA A 189 23.38 12.35 -4.46
C ALA A 189 23.77 13.50 -5.42
N VAL A 190 22.97 13.75 -6.46
CA VAL A 190 23.20 14.87 -7.40
C VAL A 190 23.07 16.23 -6.69
N VAL A 191 22.06 16.40 -5.84
CA VAL A 191 21.85 17.64 -5.08
C VAL A 191 22.98 17.86 -4.09
N ALA A 192 23.40 16.83 -3.35
CA ALA A 192 24.54 16.91 -2.42
C ALA A 192 25.84 17.24 -3.18
N ALA A 193 26.08 16.63 -4.33
CA ALA A 193 27.26 16.92 -5.14
C ALA A 193 27.30 18.38 -5.65
N THR A 194 26.14 18.98 -5.91
CA THR A 194 26.03 20.34 -6.47
C THR A 194 25.89 21.45 -5.42
N ARG A 195 25.32 21.16 -4.24
CA ARG A 195 25.05 22.14 -3.17
C ARG A 195 26.14 22.20 -2.11
N THR A 196 26.87 21.11 -1.88
CA THR A 196 27.85 21.04 -0.78
C THR A 196 29.24 21.39 -1.31
N ASN A 197 29.73 22.58 -0.96
CA ASN A 197 31.01 23.09 -1.46
C ASN A 197 32.26 22.43 -0.85
N GLU A 198 32.12 21.74 0.29
CA GLU A 198 33.27 21.15 1.01
C GLU A 198 33.52 19.66 0.72
N LEU A 199 32.84 19.08 -0.27
CA LEU A 199 33.06 17.67 -0.61
C LEU A 199 34.38 17.47 -1.37
N PRO A 200 35.24 16.52 -0.95
CA PRO A 200 36.41 16.11 -1.74
C PRO A 200 36.00 15.73 -3.16
N TRP A 201 36.82 16.09 -4.16
CA TRP A 201 36.49 15.89 -5.58
C TRP A 201 36.19 14.42 -5.92
N ALA A 202 36.85 13.46 -5.26
CA ALA A 202 36.63 12.03 -5.46
C ALA A 202 35.22 11.60 -4.99
N VAL A 203 34.79 12.10 -3.83
CA VAL A 203 33.45 11.84 -3.27
C VAL A 203 32.38 12.52 -4.11
N ARG A 204 32.63 13.75 -4.57
CA ARG A 204 31.75 14.47 -5.50
C ARG A 204 31.58 13.73 -6.82
N GLY A 205 32.68 13.21 -7.38
CA GLY A 205 32.67 12.39 -8.59
C GLY A 205 31.87 11.09 -8.42
N LEU A 206 32.03 10.41 -7.28
CA LEU A 206 31.26 9.20 -6.95
C LEU A 206 29.76 9.49 -6.85
N PHE A 207 29.36 10.58 -6.19
CA PHE A 207 27.94 10.95 -6.09
C PHE A 207 27.33 11.32 -7.44
N LEU A 208 28.07 12.05 -8.30
CA LEU A 208 27.60 12.37 -9.65
C LEU A 208 27.48 11.12 -10.51
N ALA A 209 28.49 10.25 -10.52
CA ALA A 209 28.44 8.98 -11.24
C ALA A 209 27.28 8.10 -10.75
N GLY A 210 27.11 7.99 -9.43
CA GLY A 210 25.99 7.27 -8.80
C GLY A 210 24.63 7.86 -9.15
N GLY A 211 24.51 9.18 -9.23
CA GLY A 211 23.29 9.88 -9.69
C GLY A 211 22.99 9.64 -11.17
N VAL A 212 24.00 9.80 -12.03
CA VAL A 212 23.89 9.62 -13.49
C VAL A 212 23.54 8.19 -13.88
N VAL A 213 24.03 7.19 -13.15
CA VAL A 213 23.70 5.77 -13.38
C VAL A 213 22.40 5.37 -12.67
N GLY A 214 22.22 5.83 -11.42
CA GLY A 214 21.09 5.46 -10.58
C GLY A 214 19.76 6.00 -11.09
N LEU A 215 19.71 7.23 -11.60
CA LEU A 215 18.46 7.84 -12.08
C LEU A 215 17.86 7.14 -13.32
N PRO A 216 18.62 6.81 -14.39
CA PRO A 216 18.11 6.03 -15.52
C PRO A 216 17.67 4.63 -15.12
N ILE A 217 18.43 3.94 -14.26
CA ILE A 217 18.05 2.61 -13.76
C ILE A 217 16.75 2.70 -12.98
N ALA A 218 16.63 3.67 -12.07
CA ALA A 218 15.41 3.92 -11.31
C ALA A 218 14.22 4.19 -12.24
N TYR A 219 14.41 5.01 -13.28
CA TYR A 219 13.39 5.28 -14.28
C TYR A 219 12.94 4.00 -15.02
N LEU A 220 13.87 3.18 -15.50
CA LEU A 220 13.56 1.92 -16.19
C LEU A 220 12.85 0.91 -15.27
N VAL A 221 13.34 0.76 -14.03
CA VAL A 221 12.73 -0.09 -13.01
C VAL A 221 11.31 0.37 -12.71
N LEU A 222 11.08 1.67 -12.53
CA LEU A 222 9.74 2.21 -12.29
C LEU A 222 8.82 2.07 -13.51
N ARG A 223 9.34 2.28 -14.72
CA ARG A 223 8.60 2.10 -15.99
C ARG A 223 8.13 0.65 -16.16
N TYR A 224 8.97 -0.31 -15.78
CA TYR A 224 8.65 -1.74 -15.94
C TYR A 224 7.80 -2.31 -14.79
N SER A 225 8.12 -1.92 -13.54
CA SER A 225 7.50 -2.52 -12.34
C SER A 225 6.13 -1.93 -12.01
N ARG A 226 5.92 -0.62 -12.23
CA ARG A 226 4.67 0.05 -11.83
C ARG A 226 3.42 -0.57 -12.45
N PRO A 227 3.32 -0.84 -13.77
CA PRO A 227 2.12 -1.45 -14.38
C PRO A 227 1.79 -2.83 -13.80
N ARG A 228 2.81 -3.54 -13.31
CA ARG A 228 2.70 -4.88 -12.74
C ARG A 228 2.34 -4.85 -11.25
N ALA A 229 2.62 -3.75 -10.56
CA ALA A 229 2.25 -3.54 -9.15
C ALA A 229 0.77 -3.10 -8.96
N VAL A 230 0.07 -2.71 -10.03
CA VAL A 230 -1.34 -2.28 -10.00
C VAL A 230 -2.28 -3.45 -9.71
N ARG A 231 -3.37 -3.17 -8.98
CA ARG A 231 -4.45 -4.14 -8.78
C ARG A 231 -5.15 -4.42 -10.10
N GLY A 232 -5.33 -5.70 -10.44
CA GLY A 232 -6.23 -6.09 -11.53
C GLY A 232 -7.69 -5.76 -11.23
N ALA A 233 -8.55 -5.90 -12.23
CA ALA A 233 -9.98 -5.59 -12.17
C ALA A 233 -10.75 -6.22 -11.03
N ALA A 234 -10.73 -7.55 -10.98
CA ALA A 234 -11.38 -8.27 -9.91
C ALA A 234 -10.86 -7.81 -8.54
N GLN A 235 -9.55 -7.55 -8.42
CA GLN A 235 -8.94 -7.12 -7.15
C GLN A 235 -9.31 -5.69 -6.75
N ALA A 236 -9.47 -4.77 -7.70
CA ALA A 236 -9.88 -3.39 -7.44
C ALA A 236 -11.34 -3.34 -6.97
N VAL A 237 -12.21 -4.07 -7.65
CA VAL A 237 -13.63 -4.19 -7.30
C VAL A 237 -13.81 -4.94 -5.98
N ARG A 238 -13.09 -6.05 -5.72
CA ARG A 238 -13.08 -6.77 -4.42
C ARG A 238 -12.62 -5.89 -3.25
N ALA A 239 -11.79 -4.88 -3.51
CA ALA A 239 -11.21 -4.03 -2.47
C ALA A 239 -12.09 -2.82 -2.09
N ASP A 240 -13.04 -2.45 -2.96
CA ASP A 240 -13.98 -1.35 -2.75
C ASP A 240 -15.39 -1.90 -2.45
N TRP A 241 -16.18 -1.13 -1.71
CA TRP A 241 -17.60 -1.45 -1.45
C TRP A 241 -18.53 -0.79 -2.47
N ARG A 242 -18.03 0.19 -3.21
CA ARG A 242 -18.81 0.92 -4.22
C ARG A 242 -18.91 0.05 -5.46
N ARG A 243 -20.07 0.13 -6.12
CA ARG A 243 -20.26 -0.41 -7.48
C ARG A 243 -19.24 0.26 -8.43
N PRO A 244 -18.80 -0.41 -9.50
CA PRO A 244 -17.75 0.11 -10.35
C PRO A 244 -18.20 1.32 -11.19
N VAL A 245 -17.20 2.07 -11.63
CA VAL A 245 -17.35 3.07 -12.70
C VAL A 245 -16.84 2.42 -13.97
N LEU A 246 -17.70 2.28 -14.96
CA LEU A 246 -17.31 1.76 -16.27
C LEU A 246 -16.77 2.92 -17.11
N TYR A 247 -15.56 2.78 -17.62
CA TYR A 247 -14.94 3.74 -18.54
C TYR A 247 -14.75 3.09 -19.91
N LEU A 248 -15.42 3.62 -20.92
CA LEU A 248 -15.32 3.16 -22.30
C LEU A 248 -14.77 4.30 -23.16
N ARG A 249 -14.01 3.94 -24.19
CA ARG A 249 -13.29 4.90 -25.04
C ARG A 249 -13.10 4.32 -26.43
N ASP A 250 -12.92 5.20 -27.39
CA ASP A 250 -12.52 4.78 -28.72
C ASP A 250 -11.06 4.36 -28.72
N PHE A 251 -10.78 3.25 -29.40
CA PHE A 251 -9.44 2.68 -29.50
C PHE A 251 -8.63 3.30 -30.65
N GLY A 252 -9.30 3.90 -31.64
CA GLY A 252 -8.62 4.60 -32.73
C GLY A 252 -7.83 5.85 -32.29
N ASP A 253 -8.13 6.37 -31.09
CA ASP A 253 -7.63 7.64 -30.56
C ASP A 253 -6.41 7.51 -29.62
N ASP A 254 -5.78 6.33 -29.59
CA ASP A 254 -4.85 5.94 -28.53
C ASP A 254 -3.45 6.61 -28.62
N GLN A 255 -3.11 7.21 -29.77
CA GLN A 255 -1.84 7.94 -29.92
C GLN A 255 -1.82 9.27 -29.13
N GLU A 256 -2.94 10.00 -29.05
CA GLU A 256 -3.02 11.26 -28.30
C GLU A 256 -3.16 11.05 -26.78
N ALA A 257 -3.70 9.90 -26.35
CA ALA A 257 -3.85 9.55 -24.93
C ALA A 257 -2.53 9.04 -24.29
N ALA A 258 -1.60 8.56 -25.11
CA ALA A 258 -0.28 8.09 -24.68
C ALA A 258 0.74 9.23 -24.47
N VAL A 259 0.39 10.48 -24.77
CA VAL A 259 1.25 11.65 -24.60
C VAL A 259 1.50 11.92 -23.11
N VAL A 260 2.76 11.81 -22.70
CA VAL A 260 3.26 12.29 -21.40
C VAL A 260 3.51 13.79 -21.57
N ASP A 261 2.74 14.63 -20.86
CA ASP A 261 2.95 16.08 -20.92
C ASP A 261 4.34 16.46 -20.40
N GLY A 262 5.24 16.78 -21.32
CA GLY A 262 6.64 17.13 -21.06
C GLY A 262 6.88 18.62 -20.75
N GLN A 263 5.85 19.45 -20.64
CA GLN A 263 6.03 20.89 -20.41
C GLN A 263 5.44 21.30 -19.06
N THR A 264 6.28 21.20 -18.02
CA THR A 264 6.10 21.95 -16.78
C THR A 264 7.39 22.74 -16.55
N GLU A 265 7.31 24.07 -16.53
CA GLU A 265 8.47 24.99 -16.40
C GLU A 265 9.19 24.92 -15.05
N THR A 266 8.65 24.17 -14.07
CA THR A 266 9.43 23.77 -12.90
C THR A 266 10.06 22.41 -13.17
N ALA A 267 11.37 22.42 -13.45
CA ALA A 267 12.19 21.25 -13.75
C ALA A 267 11.99 20.07 -12.76
N TRP A 268 11.57 20.35 -11.53
CA TRP A 268 11.40 19.36 -10.46
C TRP A 268 10.06 18.62 -10.54
N THR A 269 9.01 19.24 -11.09
CA THR A 269 7.67 18.64 -11.21
C THR A 269 7.48 17.92 -12.55
N GLY A 270 8.10 18.44 -13.62
CA GLY A 270 8.08 17.85 -14.96
C GLY A 270 8.83 16.51 -15.05
N MET A 271 9.94 16.35 -14.31
CA MET A 271 10.70 15.09 -14.25
C MET A 271 9.96 13.95 -13.52
N VAL A 272 8.85 14.23 -12.83
CA VAL A 272 8.13 13.26 -11.98
C VAL A 272 6.73 12.93 -12.51
N SER A 273 6.25 13.59 -13.57
CA SER A 273 4.97 13.27 -14.20
C SER A 273 5.08 12.05 -15.13
N ILE A 274 5.31 10.88 -14.52
CA ILE A 274 5.37 9.58 -15.20
C ILE A 274 3.95 9.06 -15.53
N LEU A 275 2.90 9.83 -15.23
CA LEU A 275 1.51 9.40 -15.40
C LEU A 275 0.94 9.87 -16.74
N SER A 276 0.37 8.95 -17.54
CA SER A 276 -0.37 9.35 -18.75
C SER A 276 -1.64 10.15 -18.38
N ARG A 277 -2.14 10.97 -19.29
CA ARG A 277 -3.37 11.74 -19.08
C ARG A 277 -4.56 10.83 -18.71
N GLU A 278 -4.64 9.67 -19.34
CA GLU A 278 -5.65 8.65 -19.03
C GLU A 278 -5.51 8.10 -17.60
N GLU A 279 -4.29 7.80 -17.15
CA GLU A 279 -4.05 7.32 -15.78
C GLU A 279 -4.48 8.34 -14.73
N GLN A 280 -4.30 9.63 -15.04
CA GLN A 280 -4.75 10.72 -14.18
C GLN A 280 -6.28 10.84 -14.17
N LEU A 281 -6.93 10.71 -15.34
CA LEU A 281 -8.40 10.71 -15.45
C LEU A 281 -8.99 9.54 -14.68
N ILE A 282 -8.47 8.34 -14.86
CA ILE A 282 -8.93 7.16 -14.13
C ILE A 282 -8.71 7.32 -12.63
N GLY A 283 -7.52 7.82 -12.23
CA GLY A 283 -7.23 8.12 -10.83
C GLY A 283 -8.28 9.06 -10.21
N ALA A 284 -8.76 10.02 -10.99
CA ALA A 284 -9.80 10.94 -10.57
C ALA A 284 -11.21 10.32 -10.60
N LEU A 285 -11.54 9.50 -11.61
CA LEU A 285 -12.76 8.70 -11.66
C LEU A 285 -12.87 7.70 -10.49
N GLY A 286 -11.73 7.30 -9.91
CA GLY A 286 -11.64 6.53 -8.66
C GLY A 286 -12.35 7.20 -7.46
N ALA A 287 -12.60 8.51 -7.53
CA ALA A 287 -13.41 9.23 -6.55
C ALA A 287 -14.88 8.76 -6.55
N PHE A 288 -15.39 8.28 -7.69
CA PHE A 288 -16.77 7.82 -7.83
C PHE A 288 -16.90 6.35 -7.40
N GLY A 289 -15.97 5.47 -7.79
CA GLY A 289 -15.96 4.03 -7.47
C GLY A 289 -14.70 3.33 -7.98
N PRO A 290 -14.54 2.00 -7.81
CA PRO A 290 -13.47 1.29 -8.49
C PRO A 290 -13.68 1.37 -10.01
N VAL A 291 -12.68 1.82 -10.77
CA VAL A 291 -12.81 2.04 -12.22
C VAL A 291 -12.45 0.77 -12.99
N VAL A 292 -13.34 0.39 -13.90
CA VAL A 292 -13.29 -0.76 -14.81
C VAL A 292 -13.27 -0.19 -16.22
N ALA A 293 -12.27 -0.53 -17.05
CA ALA A 293 -12.15 0.00 -18.41
C ALA A 293 -11.96 -1.11 -19.44
N VAL A 294 -12.54 -1.00 -20.64
CA VAL A 294 -12.34 -2.01 -21.69
C VAL A 294 -11.11 -1.65 -22.55
N GLY A 295 -10.31 -2.65 -22.93
CA GLY A 295 -9.08 -2.54 -23.73
C GLY A 295 -9.01 -3.59 -24.84
N ILE A 296 -8.17 -3.37 -25.86
CA ILE A 296 -7.99 -4.34 -26.97
C ILE A 296 -6.93 -5.40 -26.61
N PRO A 297 -7.19 -6.70 -26.86
CA PRO A 297 -6.19 -7.75 -26.70
C PRO A 297 -4.89 -7.42 -27.47
N GLY A 298 -3.74 -7.44 -26.78
CA GLY A 298 -2.43 -7.17 -27.39
C GLY A 298 -1.89 -5.74 -27.20
N GLU A 299 -2.66 -4.83 -26.61
CA GLU A 299 -2.12 -3.53 -26.16
C GLU A 299 -0.98 -3.72 -25.13
N PRO A 300 0.10 -2.91 -25.20
CA PRO A 300 1.16 -2.96 -24.20
C PRO A 300 0.57 -2.72 -22.80
N LEU A 301 0.97 -3.56 -21.84
CA LEU A 301 0.57 -3.66 -20.42
C LEU A 301 -0.26 -2.50 -19.88
N PRO A 302 -1.34 -2.77 -19.11
CA PRO A 302 -2.25 -1.75 -18.63
C PRO A 302 -1.50 -0.62 -17.94
N LYS A 303 -1.52 0.55 -18.59
CA LYS A 303 -1.07 1.82 -18.05
C LYS A 303 -2.02 2.17 -16.88
N LEU A 304 -1.44 2.65 -15.79
CA LEU A 304 -1.94 2.70 -14.43
C LEU A 304 -3.40 3.16 -14.27
N GLY A 305 -4.10 2.63 -13.26
CA GLY A 305 -5.30 3.25 -12.69
C GLY A 305 -6.61 2.57 -13.03
N ALA A 306 -6.79 2.07 -14.26
CA ALA A 306 -7.99 1.30 -14.63
C ALA A 306 -7.67 -0.18 -14.66
N ALA A 307 -8.63 -0.92 -14.18
CA ALA A 307 -8.69 -2.34 -14.36
C ALA A 307 -9.15 -2.62 -15.79
N ARG A 308 -8.19 -2.93 -16.69
CA ARG A 308 -8.48 -3.17 -18.11
C ARG A 308 -8.98 -4.60 -18.37
N PHE A 309 -10.03 -4.69 -19.19
CA PHE A 309 -10.64 -5.92 -19.69
C PHE A 309 -10.21 -6.15 -21.14
N TYR A 310 -9.93 -7.40 -21.51
CA TYR A 310 -9.62 -7.76 -22.89
C TYR A 310 -10.65 -8.78 -23.35
N LEU A 311 -11.60 -8.34 -24.17
CA LEU A 311 -12.70 -9.19 -24.62
C LEU A 311 -12.32 -9.89 -25.93
N PRO A 312 -12.57 -11.21 -26.07
CA PRO A 312 -12.46 -11.88 -27.36
C PRO A 312 -13.53 -11.33 -28.33
N GLY A 313 -13.17 -11.25 -29.62
CA GLY A 313 -13.86 -10.44 -30.64
C GLY A 313 -15.35 -10.73 -30.87
N ASP A 314 -15.86 -11.87 -30.40
CA ASP A 314 -17.21 -12.33 -30.73
C ASP A 314 -18.21 -12.15 -29.55
N GLU A 315 -17.71 -11.97 -28.31
CA GLU A 315 -18.55 -11.88 -27.09
C GLU A 315 -18.45 -10.53 -26.36
N TRP A 316 -17.72 -9.56 -26.93
CA TRP A 316 -17.41 -8.31 -26.22
C TRP A 316 -18.65 -7.46 -25.91
N GLN A 317 -19.64 -7.43 -26.82
CA GLN A 317 -20.87 -6.66 -26.63
C GLN A 317 -21.68 -7.14 -25.43
N ALA A 318 -21.80 -8.46 -25.24
CA ALA A 318 -22.51 -9.05 -24.11
C ALA A 318 -21.82 -8.68 -22.78
N GLY A 319 -20.48 -8.77 -22.74
CA GLY A 319 -19.70 -8.36 -21.57
C GLY A 319 -19.84 -6.86 -21.25
N VAL A 320 -19.89 -6.00 -22.28
CA VAL A 320 -20.11 -4.56 -22.09
C VAL A 320 -21.50 -4.29 -21.49
N LEU A 321 -22.55 -4.93 -21.99
CA LEU A 321 -23.92 -4.75 -21.46
C LEU A 321 -24.03 -5.18 -19.99
N GLU A 322 -23.47 -6.35 -19.63
CA GLU A 322 -23.47 -6.83 -18.24
C GLU A 322 -22.70 -5.88 -17.30
N LEU A 323 -21.57 -5.34 -17.77
CA LEU A 323 -20.81 -4.33 -17.02
C LEU A 323 -21.56 -3.01 -16.90
N MET A 324 -22.23 -2.58 -17.98
CA MET A 324 -23.04 -1.37 -17.95
C MET A 324 -24.14 -1.53 -16.91
N GLU A 325 -24.82 -2.67 -16.80
CA GLU A 325 -25.83 -2.95 -15.78
C GLU A 325 -25.28 -2.82 -14.35
N LEU A 326 -24.14 -3.47 -14.08
CA LEU A 326 -23.51 -3.52 -12.76
C LEU A 326 -22.83 -2.20 -12.34
N ALA A 327 -22.48 -1.34 -13.30
CA ALA A 327 -21.87 -0.06 -13.03
C ALA A 327 -22.83 0.89 -12.29
N GLN A 328 -22.28 1.77 -11.46
CA GLN A 328 -23.06 2.90 -10.92
C GLN A 328 -22.92 4.17 -11.76
N LEU A 329 -21.91 4.22 -12.63
CA LEU A 329 -21.60 5.35 -13.51
C LEU A 329 -20.91 4.79 -14.76
N ILE A 330 -21.35 5.23 -15.93
CA ILE A 330 -20.80 4.90 -17.23
C ILE A 330 -20.20 6.18 -17.79
N VAL A 331 -18.89 6.18 -18.03
CA VAL A 331 -18.15 7.31 -18.57
C VAL A 331 -17.67 6.91 -19.96
N LEU A 332 -18.23 7.55 -21.00
CA LEU A 332 -17.87 7.30 -22.39
C LEU A 332 -17.00 8.46 -22.89
N ARG A 333 -15.81 8.17 -23.39
CA ARG A 333 -15.03 9.14 -24.18
C ARG A 333 -15.33 8.95 -25.66
N LEU A 334 -15.87 10.00 -26.28
CA LEU A 334 -16.25 9.95 -27.69
C LEU A 334 -15.01 9.87 -28.60
N GLY A 335 -15.18 9.15 -29.70
CA GLY A 335 -14.23 9.07 -30.80
C GLY A 335 -14.95 8.69 -32.09
N ASP A 336 -14.19 8.36 -33.11
CA ASP A 336 -14.71 8.13 -34.45
C ASP A 336 -15.18 6.69 -34.66
N GLY A 337 -14.64 5.74 -33.89
CA GLY A 337 -14.94 4.32 -33.99
C GLY A 337 -16.40 3.94 -33.75
N ASP A 338 -16.94 3.07 -34.60
CA ASP A 338 -18.35 2.64 -34.55
C ASP A 338 -18.71 1.88 -33.27
N GLY A 339 -17.74 1.20 -32.65
CA GLY A 339 -17.93 0.51 -31.36
C GLY A 339 -18.40 1.45 -30.26
N VAL A 340 -17.75 2.62 -30.10
CA VAL A 340 -18.14 3.61 -29.08
C VAL A 340 -19.52 4.19 -29.35
N TRP A 341 -19.88 4.35 -30.61
CA TRP A 341 -21.21 4.84 -30.96
C TRP A 341 -22.31 3.81 -30.67
N TRP A 342 -22.04 2.52 -30.89
CA TRP A 342 -22.91 1.46 -30.40
C TRP A 342 -23.04 1.50 -28.87
N GLU A 343 -21.95 1.72 -28.12
CA GLU A 343 -21.98 1.86 -26.66
C GLU A 343 -22.80 3.08 -26.21
N VAL A 344 -22.70 4.22 -26.90
CA VAL A 344 -23.53 5.41 -26.66
C VAL A 344 -25.01 5.06 -26.88
N ASP A 345 -25.34 4.41 -28.00
CA ASP A 345 -26.71 4.04 -28.34
C ASP A 345 -27.30 3.08 -27.29
N GLN A 346 -26.54 2.07 -26.84
CA GLN A 346 -26.96 1.14 -25.79
C GLN A 346 -27.14 1.82 -24.43
N ALA A 347 -26.22 2.70 -24.04
CA ALA A 347 -26.30 3.42 -22.77
C ALA A 347 -27.52 4.36 -22.74
N CYS A 348 -27.84 5.02 -23.86
CA CYS A 348 -29.02 5.86 -23.98
C CYS A 348 -30.33 5.06 -23.96
N ALA A 349 -30.35 3.87 -24.56
CA ALA A 349 -31.55 3.06 -24.67
C ALA A 349 -31.89 2.27 -23.39
N THR A 350 -30.89 1.80 -22.65
CA THR A 350 -31.09 0.77 -21.59
C THR A 350 -30.84 1.28 -20.17
N HIS A 351 -30.28 2.47 -19.99
CA HIS A 351 -29.86 2.97 -18.69
C HIS A 351 -30.44 4.35 -18.36
N PRO A 352 -30.64 4.65 -17.06
CA PRO A 352 -31.14 5.94 -16.64
C PRO A 352 -30.10 7.04 -16.96
N PRO A 353 -30.54 8.23 -17.38
CA PRO A 353 -29.65 9.32 -17.81
C PRO A 353 -28.61 9.72 -16.76
N GLY A 354 -28.99 9.72 -15.47
CA GLY A 354 -28.10 10.07 -14.36
C GLY A 354 -26.94 9.08 -14.13
N LYS A 355 -26.88 7.97 -14.87
CA LYS A 355 -25.77 7.01 -14.86
C LYS A 355 -24.74 7.31 -15.96
N LEU A 356 -25.09 8.11 -16.96
CA LEU A 356 -24.25 8.36 -18.14
C LEU A 356 -23.50 9.70 -18.04
N VAL A 357 -22.21 9.65 -18.35
CA VAL A 357 -21.35 10.83 -18.53
C VAL A 357 -20.59 10.70 -19.85
N LEU A 358 -20.65 11.73 -20.68
CA LEU A 358 -19.93 11.77 -21.96
C LEU A 358 -18.76 12.74 -21.86
N LEU A 359 -17.61 12.35 -22.37
CA LEU A 359 -16.40 13.18 -22.51
C LEU A 359 -16.22 13.49 -24.00
N ILE A 360 -16.33 14.77 -24.35
CA ILE A 360 -16.20 15.25 -25.73
C ILE A 360 -14.75 15.70 -25.94
N PRO A 361 -13.99 15.10 -26.88
CA PRO A 361 -12.68 15.60 -27.26
C PRO A 361 -12.81 16.91 -28.03
N GLY A 362 -11.82 17.80 -27.85
CA GLY A 362 -11.83 19.12 -28.45
C GLY A 362 -11.40 19.14 -29.92
N GLY A 363 -11.89 20.13 -30.67
CA GLY A 363 -11.53 20.34 -32.06
C GLY A 363 -12.11 19.28 -33.02
N ARG A 364 -13.20 18.63 -32.60
CA ARG A 364 -13.88 17.56 -33.35
C ARG A 364 -15.39 17.83 -33.45
N PRO A 365 -15.80 18.90 -34.16
CA PRO A 365 -17.19 19.32 -34.23
C PRO A 365 -18.12 18.27 -34.87
N HIS A 366 -17.58 17.37 -35.69
CA HIS A 366 -18.33 16.27 -36.28
C HIS A 366 -18.83 15.27 -35.22
N LEU A 367 -18.08 15.05 -34.14
CA LEU A 367 -18.50 14.19 -33.04
C LEU A 367 -19.69 14.80 -32.28
N VAL A 368 -19.67 16.12 -32.07
CA VAL A 368 -20.79 16.85 -31.45
C VAL A 368 -22.04 16.70 -32.31
N ARG A 369 -21.93 16.94 -33.61
CA ARG A 369 -23.06 16.80 -34.55
C ARG A 369 -23.61 15.37 -34.59
N LYS A 370 -22.72 14.36 -34.58
CA LYS A 370 -23.09 12.93 -34.55
C LYS A 370 -23.70 12.52 -33.20
N LEU A 371 -23.35 13.20 -32.11
CA LEU A 371 -23.96 13.01 -30.80
C LEU A 371 -25.35 13.66 -30.73
N GLU A 372 -25.51 14.88 -31.24
CA GLU A 372 -26.81 15.57 -31.30
C GLU A 372 -27.89 14.78 -32.05
N THR A 373 -27.51 14.00 -33.07
CA THR A 373 -28.47 13.13 -33.78
C THR A 373 -28.94 11.92 -32.98
N ARG A 374 -28.25 11.57 -31.89
CA ARG A 374 -28.53 10.39 -31.07
C ARG A 374 -29.13 10.71 -29.71
N LEU A 375 -28.94 11.93 -29.22
CA LEU A 375 -29.43 12.32 -27.92
C LEU A 375 -30.94 12.65 -27.97
N PRO A 376 -31.70 12.32 -26.91
CA PRO A 376 -33.11 12.70 -26.82
C PRO A 376 -33.33 14.22 -26.79
N LYS A 377 -32.34 14.99 -26.33
CA LYS A 377 -32.35 16.45 -26.24
C LYS A 377 -31.04 17.04 -26.76
N PRO A 378 -31.08 18.23 -27.40
CA PRO A 378 -29.87 18.88 -27.90
C PRO A 378 -28.97 19.36 -26.76
N LEU A 379 -27.65 19.25 -26.95
CA LEU A 379 -26.60 19.53 -25.95
C LEU A 379 -26.54 20.99 -25.48
N GLY A 380 -27.15 21.92 -26.21
CA GLY A 380 -26.94 23.35 -25.99
C GLY A 380 -25.59 23.81 -26.55
N ARG A 381 -25.27 25.10 -26.37
CA ARG A 381 -24.03 25.70 -26.91
C ARG A 381 -22.88 25.58 -25.91
N PHE A 382 -21.70 25.20 -26.40
CA PHE A 382 -20.44 25.25 -25.66
C PHE A 382 -19.28 25.55 -26.62
N VAL A 383 -18.15 25.98 -26.09
CA VAL A 383 -16.96 26.30 -26.88
C VAL A 383 -16.13 25.03 -27.13
N ASP A 384 -16.02 24.63 -28.41
CA ASP A 384 -15.17 23.50 -28.82
C ASP A 384 -13.71 23.94 -29.00
N GLU A 385 -13.00 24.10 -27.88
CA GLU A 385 -11.55 24.36 -27.90
C GLU A 385 -10.76 23.08 -28.21
N PRO A 386 -9.65 23.13 -28.97
CA PRO A 386 -8.82 21.97 -29.34
C PRO A 386 -8.01 21.46 -28.13
N LYS A 387 -8.71 20.85 -27.18
CA LYS A 387 -8.19 20.24 -25.95
C LYS A 387 -8.38 18.74 -25.97
N TRP A 388 -7.62 18.04 -25.12
CA TRP A 388 -7.78 16.59 -24.92
C TRP A 388 -9.22 16.17 -24.54
N THR A 389 -9.92 17.02 -23.78
CA THR A 389 -11.37 16.96 -23.57
C THR A 389 -11.83 18.41 -23.49
N SER A 390 -12.78 18.81 -24.33
CA SER A 390 -13.34 20.18 -24.39
C SER A 390 -14.53 20.33 -23.47
N ALA A 391 -15.39 19.31 -23.39
CA ALA A 391 -16.61 19.35 -22.58
C ALA A 391 -16.95 18.00 -21.94
N VAL A 392 -17.64 18.08 -20.82
CA VAL A 392 -18.26 16.95 -20.12
C VAL A 392 -19.77 17.14 -20.11
N VAL A 393 -20.49 16.07 -20.41
CA VAL A 393 -21.96 16.08 -20.43
C VAL A 393 -22.47 15.07 -19.41
N ALA A 394 -23.34 15.51 -18.51
CA ALA A 394 -24.15 14.65 -17.66
C ALA A 394 -25.63 14.90 -17.94
N PHE A 395 -26.52 13.97 -17.61
CA PHE A 395 -27.93 14.07 -17.95
C PHE A 395 -28.84 14.09 -16.73
N GLY A 396 -29.76 15.05 -16.70
CA GLY A 396 -30.89 15.14 -15.77
C GLY A 396 -31.83 13.93 -15.85
N PRO A 397 -32.75 13.74 -14.89
CA PRO A 397 -33.76 12.67 -14.93
C PRO A 397 -34.54 12.61 -16.25
N ASP A 398 -34.77 13.76 -16.88
CA ASP A 398 -35.52 13.91 -18.15
C ASP A 398 -34.60 14.01 -19.38
N TRP A 399 -33.40 13.42 -19.33
CA TRP A 399 -32.39 13.51 -20.40
C TRP A 399 -31.92 14.94 -20.71
N GLU A 400 -32.15 15.91 -19.81
CA GLU A 400 -31.69 17.28 -20.00
C GLU A 400 -30.15 17.33 -19.88
N PRO A 401 -29.43 17.72 -20.94
CA PRO A 401 -27.98 17.71 -20.93
C PRO A 401 -27.45 18.90 -20.11
N GLN A 402 -26.57 18.58 -19.17
CA GLN A 402 -25.78 19.53 -18.40
C GLN A 402 -24.35 19.50 -18.93
N VAL A 403 -24.04 20.44 -19.82
CA VAL A 403 -22.71 20.58 -20.42
C VAL A 403 -21.82 21.46 -19.55
N ARG A 404 -20.63 20.95 -19.22
CA ARG A 404 -19.59 21.68 -18.50
C ARG A 404 -18.31 21.69 -19.32
N GLU A 405 -17.84 22.89 -19.64
CA GLU A 405 -16.57 23.08 -20.35
C GLU A 405 -15.39 22.69 -19.46
N VAL A 406 -14.37 22.09 -20.06
CA VAL A 406 -13.14 21.68 -19.39
C VAL A 406 -12.11 22.79 -19.54
N GLY A 407 -11.80 23.47 -18.43
CA GLY A 407 -10.81 24.54 -18.41
C GLY A 407 -10.57 25.10 -17.01
N PRO A 408 -9.63 26.05 -16.86
CA PRO A 408 -9.52 26.83 -15.64
C PRO A 408 -10.84 27.59 -15.42
N PHE A 409 -11.37 27.51 -14.21
CA PHE A 409 -12.65 28.14 -13.88
C PHE A 409 -12.51 29.66 -13.81
N PRO A 410 -13.59 30.44 -13.99
CA PRO A 410 -13.53 31.90 -13.94
C PRO A 410 -12.80 32.41 -12.68
N GLY A 411 -11.65 33.06 -12.86
CA GLY A 411 -10.79 33.56 -11.78
C GLY A 411 -9.53 32.74 -11.47
N GLU A 412 -9.38 31.53 -12.02
CA GLU A 412 -8.15 30.73 -11.89
C GLU A 412 -7.16 31.07 -13.02
N LYS A 413 -5.99 31.65 -12.68
CA LYS A 413 -4.85 31.67 -13.60
C LYS A 413 -4.41 30.23 -13.85
N GLN A 414 -3.92 29.90 -15.06
CA GLN A 414 -3.30 28.60 -15.39
C GLN A 414 -2.10 28.31 -14.47
N ARG A 415 -2.35 27.86 -13.24
CA ARG A 415 -1.33 27.40 -12.30
C ARG A 415 -1.27 25.90 -12.41
N THR A 416 -0.16 25.37 -12.93
CA THR A 416 0.45 24.04 -12.64
C THR A 416 -0.50 22.85 -12.40
N THR A 417 -1.69 22.85 -12.98
CA THR A 417 -2.74 21.87 -12.71
C THR A 417 -2.88 20.98 -13.92
N ARG A 418 -2.82 19.66 -13.69
CA ARG A 418 -2.76 18.65 -14.76
C ARG A 418 -4.10 18.63 -15.54
N PRO A 419 -4.11 18.47 -16.88
CA PRO A 419 -5.33 18.49 -17.70
C PRO A 419 -6.46 17.57 -17.19
N ALA A 420 -6.12 16.37 -16.73
CA ALA A 420 -7.08 15.40 -16.20
C ALA A 420 -7.80 15.86 -14.91
N PHE A 421 -7.20 16.77 -14.14
CA PHE A 421 -7.85 17.35 -12.97
C PHE A 421 -9.05 18.21 -13.38
N PHE A 422 -8.91 19.01 -14.45
CA PHE A 422 -10.00 19.83 -14.97
C PHE A 422 -11.13 18.97 -15.51
N VAL A 423 -10.82 17.86 -16.20
CA VAL A 423 -11.83 16.90 -16.66
C VAL A 423 -12.61 16.33 -15.48
N ALA A 424 -11.90 15.85 -14.45
CA ALA A 424 -12.55 15.27 -13.28
C ALA A 424 -13.43 16.26 -12.51
N ARG A 425 -12.97 17.51 -12.39
CA ARG A 425 -13.77 18.58 -11.77
C ARG A 425 -15.00 18.90 -12.61
N ALA A 426 -14.87 18.98 -13.94
CA ALA A 426 -16.01 19.15 -14.84
C ALA A 426 -17.02 17.99 -14.70
N VAL A 427 -16.57 16.74 -14.58
CA VAL A 427 -17.44 15.58 -14.27
C VAL A 427 -18.16 15.76 -12.93
N GLN A 428 -17.46 16.21 -11.89
CA GLN A 428 -18.09 16.47 -10.58
C GLN A 428 -19.15 17.55 -10.64
N GLU A 429 -18.87 18.66 -11.33
CA GLU A 429 -19.80 19.78 -11.46
C GLU A 429 -21.00 19.42 -12.35
N ALA A 430 -20.78 18.67 -13.43
CA ALA A 430 -21.85 18.18 -14.30
C ALA A 430 -22.79 17.24 -13.52
N LEU A 431 -22.24 16.28 -12.78
CA LEU A 431 -23.03 15.38 -11.92
C LEU A 431 -23.69 16.12 -10.75
N GLY A 432 -23.02 17.12 -10.17
CA GLY A 432 -23.58 17.97 -9.14
C GLY A 432 -24.81 18.75 -9.62
N ALA A 433 -24.74 19.33 -10.82
CA ALA A 433 -25.83 20.09 -11.45
C ALA A 433 -27.07 19.22 -11.71
N VAL A 434 -26.86 17.94 -12.03
CA VAL A 434 -27.92 16.94 -12.27
C VAL A 434 -28.57 16.43 -10.97
N GLY A 435 -28.12 16.90 -9.80
CA GLY A 435 -28.60 16.38 -8.52
C GLY A 435 -28.05 14.99 -8.20
N ALA A 436 -27.08 14.49 -8.97
CA ALA A 436 -26.29 13.31 -8.63
C ALA A 436 -25.28 13.62 -7.52
N HIS A 437 -25.73 14.29 -6.46
CA HIS A 437 -25.07 14.40 -5.17
C HIS A 437 -25.13 13.04 -4.45
N ARG A 438 -24.65 11.96 -5.09
CA ARG A 438 -24.36 10.75 -4.32
C ARG A 438 -23.27 11.14 -3.34
N ARG A 439 -23.61 11.11 -2.04
CA ARG A 439 -22.82 11.52 -0.85
C ARG A 439 -21.49 10.76 -0.65
N GLY A 440 -20.70 10.58 -1.71
CA GLY A 440 -19.44 9.83 -1.75
C GLY A 440 -18.40 10.45 -2.69
N LEU A 441 -18.69 11.62 -3.29
CA LEU A 441 -17.80 12.37 -4.18
C LEU A 441 -16.80 13.27 -3.43
N SER A 442 -16.29 12.81 -2.28
CA SER A 442 -15.19 13.49 -1.62
C SER A 442 -13.93 13.26 -2.45
N VAL A 443 -13.27 14.35 -2.87
CA VAL A 443 -11.95 14.33 -3.50
C VAL A 443 -11.00 13.54 -2.60
N ARG A 444 -10.63 12.33 -3.02
CA ARG A 444 -9.47 11.64 -2.48
C ARG A 444 -8.35 11.81 -3.47
N THR A 445 -7.39 12.66 -3.11
CA THR A 445 -6.11 12.73 -3.78
C THR A 445 -5.52 11.31 -3.90
N SER A 446 -5.00 11.01 -5.09
CA SER A 446 -4.53 9.70 -5.51
C SER A 446 -3.63 9.03 -4.46
N SER A 447 -4.22 8.14 -3.65
CA SER A 447 -3.55 7.46 -2.52
C SER A 447 -2.48 6.43 -2.94
N HIS A 448 -2.15 6.32 -4.23
CA HIS A 448 -1.25 5.28 -4.71
C HIS A 448 0.20 5.50 -4.21
N GLN A 449 0.67 6.75 -4.16
CA GLN A 449 1.98 7.11 -3.61
C GLN A 449 2.04 6.85 -2.10
N LEU A 450 1.07 7.41 -1.34
CA LEU A 450 0.94 7.19 0.12
C LEU A 450 0.80 5.71 0.50
N ALA A 451 0.11 4.90 -0.32
CA ALA A 451 -0.02 3.48 -0.09
C ALA A 451 1.25 2.68 -0.42
N ILE A 452 2.14 3.19 -1.27
CA ILE A 452 3.47 2.60 -1.51
C ILE A 452 4.39 2.96 -0.35
N TYR A 453 4.52 4.26 -0.01
CA TYR A 453 5.33 4.71 1.11
C TYR A 453 4.88 4.09 2.44
N GLY A 454 3.58 4.09 2.73
CA GLY A 454 3.04 3.48 3.94
C GLY A 454 3.26 1.97 4.02
N ARG A 455 3.35 1.24 2.89
CA ARG A 455 3.63 -0.19 2.90
C ARG A 455 5.12 -0.51 3.01
N VAL A 456 5.99 0.29 2.40
CA VAL A 456 7.44 0.18 2.60
C VAL A 456 7.79 0.53 4.07
N LEU A 457 7.13 1.54 4.63
CA LEU A 457 7.27 1.89 6.05
C LEU A 457 6.83 0.73 6.98
N LEU A 458 5.88 -0.11 6.56
CA LEU A 458 5.46 -1.30 7.32
C LEU A 458 6.47 -2.47 7.26
N LEU A 459 7.46 -2.45 6.35
CA LEU A 459 8.51 -3.47 6.32
C LEU A 459 9.43 -3.38 7.54
N VAL A 460 9.72 -2.17 8.02
CA VAL A 460 10.56 -1.94 9.21
C VAL A 460 9.95 -2.56 10.48
N PRO A 461 8.70 -2.25 10.88
CA PRO A 461 8.07 -2.91 12.00
C PRO A 461 7.88 -4.42 11.76
N GLY A 462 7.59 -4.84 10.52
CA GLY A 462 7.52 -6.27 10.18
C GLY A 462 8.85 -7.00 10.43
N LEU A 463 9.98 -6.42 10.02
CA LEU A 463 11.32 -6.96 10.28
C LEU A 463 11.62 -6.98 11.78
N PHE A 464 11.23 -5.93 12.51
CA PHE A 464 11.41 -5.88 13.97
C PHE A 464 10.63 -6.99 14.70
N LEU A 465 9.41 -7.31 14.25
CA LEU A 465 8.66 -8.48 14.75
C LEU A 465 9.40 -9.79 14.47
N VAL A 466 9.97 -9.95 13.26
CA VAL A 466 10.75 -11.16 12.92
C VAL A 466 11.98 -11.27 13.82
N VAL A 467 12.73 -10.19 14.02
CA VAL A 467 13.88 -10.17 14.94
C VAL A 467 13.45 -10.48 16.37
N SER A 468 12.34 -9.92 16.84
CA SER A 468 11.80 -10.18 18.18
C SER A 468 11.36 -11.64 18.35
N PHE A 469 10.75 -12.22 17.31
CA PHE A 469 10.37 -13.63 17.29
C PHE A 469 11.59 -14.56 17.24
N LEU A 470 12.59 -14.24 16.41
CA LEU A 470 13.84 -14.99 16.36
C LEU A 470 14.58 -14.89 17.69
N ARG A 471 14.57 -13.72 18.34
CA ARG A 471 15.11 -13.55 19.70
C ARG A 471 14.36 -14.44 20.70
N MET A 472 13.04 -14.49 20.61
CA MET A 472 12.25 -15.39 21.44
C MET A 472 12.60 -16.88 21.21
N ILE A 473 12.96 -17.28 19.99
CA ILE A 473 13.27 -18.68 19.65
C ILE A 473 14.73 -19.08 19.89
N PHE A 474 15.68 -18.22 19.50
CA PHE A 474 17.09 -18.55 19.28
C PHE A 474 18.07 -17.75 20.14
N LEU A 475 17.64 -16.69 20.84
CA LEU A 475 18.52 -16.04 21.82
C LEU A 475 18.45 -16.86 23.10
N TRP A 476 19.11 -18.01 23.02
CA TRP A 476 19.57 -18.91 24.07
C TRP A 476 20.51 -19.93 23.43
#